data_AF-A6BES9-F1
#
_entry.id   AF-A6BES9-F1
#
_cell.length_a   1.000
_cell.length_b   1.000
_cell.length_c   1.000
_cell.angle_alpha   90.00
_cell.angle_beta   90.00
_cell.angle_gamma   90.00
#
_symmetry.space_group_name_H-M   'P 1'
#
loop_
_entity.id
_entity.type
_entity.pdbx_description
1 polymer ?
#
loop_
_entity_poly.entity_id
_entity_poly.type
_entity_poly.pdbx_seq_one_letter_code
_entity_poly.pdbx_strand_id
1 'polypeptide(L)'
;MAFENGYNMFNYCEELFAKYKEDKLIFYKALQILSVFERRNDYPYCTDELSEVCEKMLGYDLNCVTDFLWKYTLSNQIEWNARKVLSCKEDKEVNLIEEFTEEEGNKIVTNFKNEMEAFFITLTPLFENLFMGESSAPRIDRIAQKQTYGEDKTIRFIRKDGETFDFTATPNDIKKIMDVFSHME
;
A
#
# COMPACT_ATOMS: atom_id res chain seq x y z
N MET A 1 12.32 2.30 3.46
CA MET A 1 13.32 1.26 3.19
C MET A 1 14.13 1.69 1.98
N ALA A 2 15.45 1.46 2.00
CA ALA A 2 16.28 1.61 0.80
C ALA A 2 15.87 0.53 -0.22
N PHE A 3 16.21 0.71 -1.49
CA PHE A 3 15.99 -0.29 -2.53
C PHE A 3 16.74 -1.59 -2.21
N GLU A 4 16.13 -2.50 -1.45
CA GLU A 4 16.78 -3.74 -1.00
C GLU A 4 17.22 -4.61 -2.18
N ASN A 5 16.44 -4.57 -3.27
CA ASN A 5 16.70 -5.30 -4.50
C ASN A 5 17.13 -4.39 -5.66
N GLY A 6 17.61 -3.17 -5.39
CA GLY A 6 18.03 -2.22 -6.43
C GLY A 6 16.87 -1.47 -7.11
N TYR A 7 17.19 -0.76 -8.19
CA TYR A 7 16.32 0.27 -8.80
C TYR A 7 15.38 -0.24 -9.91
N ASN A 8 15.33 -1.55 -10.17
CA ASN A 8 14.45 -2.11 -11.19
C ASN A 8 13.03 -2.33 -10.63
N MET A 9 12.02 -1.70 -11.22
CA MET A 9 10.63 -1.78 -10.76
C MET A 9 10.11 -3.22 -10.72
N PHE A 10 10.50 -4.04 -11.69
CA PHE A 10 10.01 -5.42 -11.81
C PHE A 10 10.44 -6.31 -10.63
N ASN A 11 11.47 -5.94 -9.88
CA ASN A 11 11.86 -6.65 -8.65
C ASN A 11 10.79 -6.54 -7.55
N TYR A 12 9.87 -5.57 -7.66
CA TYR A 12 8.82 -5.30 -6.68
C TYR A 12 7.42 -5.55 -7.23
N CYS A 13 7.25 -5.64 -8.55
CA CYS A 13 5.94 -5.80 -9.20
C CYS A 13 5.84 -7.02 -10.12
N GLU A 14 6.72 -8.01 -9.98
CA GLU A 14 6.75 -9.23 -10.79
C GLU A 14 5.36 -9.87 -10.94
N GLU A 15 4.65 -10.06 -9.83
CA GLU A 15 3.31 -10.66 -9.84
C GLU A 15 2.27 -9.80 -10.55
N LEU A 16 2.30 -8.48 -10.37
CA LEU A 16 1.37 -7.57 -11.03
C LEU A 16 1.64 -7.57 -12.53
N PHE A 17 2.91 -7.63 -12.94
CA PHE A 17 3.27 -7.74 -14.35
C PHE A 17 2.79 -9.07 -14.96
N ALA A 18 2.92 -10.19 -14.23
CA ALA A 18 2.37 -11.48 -14.66
C ALA A 18 0.85 -11.39 -14.88
N LYS A 19 0.10 -10.83 -13.92
CA LYS A 19 -1.35 -10.60 -14.07
C LYS A 19 -1.67 -9.66 -15.23
N TYR A 20 -0.87 -8.62 -15.46
CA TYR A 20 -1.03 -7.72 -16.61
C TYR A 20 -0.77 -8.41 -17.96
N LYS A 21 0.12 -9.41 -18.01
CA LYS A 21 0.30 -10.22 -19.23
C LYS A 21 -0.96 -10.99 -19.59
N GLU A 22 -1.70 -11.46 -18.59
CA GLU A 22 -2.96 -12.18 -18.75
C GLU A 22 -4.16 -11.24 -18.97
N ASP A 23 -4.19 -10.08 -18.31
CA ASP A 23 -5.27 -9.10 -18.37
C ASP A 23 -4.74 -7.68 -18.60
N LYS A 24 -4.71 -7.26 -19.87
CA LYS A 24 -4.26 -5.93 -20.28
C LYS A 24 -5.16 -4.79 -19.80
N LEU A 25 -6.32 -5.08 -19.20
CA LEU A 25 -7.25 -4.09 -18.67
C LEU A 25 -7.26 -4.02 -17.14
N ILE A 26 -6.33 -4.72 -16.47
CA ILE A 26 -6.27 -4.82 -15.00
C ILE A 26 -6.29 -3.45 -14.31
N PHE A 27 -5.51 -2.48 -14.77
CA PHE A 27 -5.47 -1.14 -14.18
C PHE A 27 -6.78 -0.37 -14.36
N TYR A 28 -7.39 -0.47 -15.55
CA TYR A 28 -8.69 0.15 -15.80
C TYR A 28 -9.79 -0.46 -14.92
N LYS A 29 -9.83 -1.78 -14.80
CA LYS A 29 -10.77 -2.50 -13.91
C LYS A 29 -10.55 -2.10 -12.45
N ALA A 30 -9.29 -1.99 -12.02
CA ALA A 30 -8.95 -1.56 -10.67
C ALA A 30 -9.47 -0.14 -10.39
N LEU A 31 -9.26 0.80 -11.31
CA LEU A 31 -9.81 2.17 -11.17
C LEU A 31 -11.34 2.17 -11.05
N GLN A 32 -12.04 1.37 -11.86
CA GLN A 32 -13.49 1.28 -11.77
C GLN A 32 -13.95 0.81 -10.39
N ILE A 33 -13.30 -0.20 -9.84
CA ILE A 33 -13.64 -0.75 -8.53
C ILE A 33 -13.32 0.25 -7.42
N LEU A 34 -12.14 0.89 -7.44
CA LEU A 34 -11.77 1.92 -6.47
C LEU A 34 -12.79 3.07 -6.45
N SER A 35 -13.28 3.49 -7.62
CA SER A 35 -14.31 4.54 -7.72
C SER A 35 -15.66 4.15 -7.11
N VAL A 36 -15.96 2.85 -6.97
CA VAL A 36 -17.14 2.37 -6.24
C VAL A 36 -16.93 2.52 -4.74
N PHE A 37 -15.73 2.18 -4.24
CA PHE A 37 -15.39 2.32 -2.83
C PHE A 37 -15.45 3.78 -2.35
N GLU A 38 -14.95 4.72 -3.15
CA GLU A 38 -15.04 6.16 -2.86
C GLU A 38 -16.47 6.68 -2.64
N ARG A 39 -17.47 5.99 -3.19
CA ARG A 39 -18.89 6.40 -3.11
C ARG A 39 -19.65 5.71 -1.98
N ARG A 40 -19.01 4.80 -1.25
CA ARG A 40 -19.67 4.11 -0.13
C ARG A 40 -19.83 5.06 1.04
N ASN A 41 -20.90 4.86 1.80
CA ASN A 41 -21.19 5.66 3.00
C ASN A 41 -20.19 5.43 4.14
N ASP A 42 -19.50 4.28 4.13
CA ASP A 42 -18.51 3.88 5.12
C ASP A 42 -17.06 4.18 4.67
N TYR A 43 -16.85 4.86 3.55
CA TYR A 43 -15.52 5.34 3.17
C TYR A 43 -15.06 6.46 4.14
N PRO A 44 -13.80 6.48 4.60
CA PRO A 44 -12.69 5.58 4.26
C PRO A 44 -12.54 4.36 5.20
N TYR A 45 -13.49 4.08 6.08
CA TYR A 45 -13.40 2.98 7.06
C TYR A 45 -13.47 1.57 6.44
N CYS A 46 -13.81 1.46 5.16
CA CYS A 46 -13.81 0.21 4.39
C CYS A 46 -12.44 -0.18 3.83
N THR A 47 -11.32 0.30 4.41
CA THR A 47 -9.95 0.04 3.91
C THR A 47 -9.56 -1.43 3.93
N ASP A 48 -10.06 -2.22 4.88
CA ASP A 48 -9.75 -3.66 4.95
C ASP A 48 -10.34 -4.39 3.74
N GLU A 49 -11.62 -4.14 3.44
CA GLU A 49 -12.28 -4.68 2.24
C GLU A 49 -11.62 -4.17 0.96
N LEU A 50 -11.19 -2.91 0.95
CA LEU A 50 -10.45 -2.32 -0.17
C LEU A 50 -9.12 -3.03 -0.39
N SER A 51 -8.41 -3.35 0.69
CA SER A 51 -7.14 -4.07 0.68
C SER A 51 -7.28 -5.49 0.15
N GLU A 52 -8.30 -6.23 0.58
CA GLU A 52 -8.59 -7.56 0.04
C GLU A 52 -8.87 -7.52 -1.47
N VAL A 53 -9.58 -6.49 -1.93
CA VAL A 53 -9.90 -6.32 -3.34
C VAL A 53 -8.65 -5.98 -4.15
N CYS A 54 -7.79 -5.09 -3.64
CA CYS A 54 -6.48 -4.81 -4.22
C CYS A 54 -5.62 -6.08 -4.33
N GLU A 55 -5.57 -6.91 -3.28
CA GLU A 55 -4.79 -8.15 -3.27
C GLU A 55 -5.29 -9.14 -4.33
N LYS A 56 -6.60 -9.34 -4.41
CA LYS A 56 -7.21 -10.22 -5.43
C LYS A 56 -6.93 -9.73 -6.84
N MET A 57 -7.10 -8.43 -7.10
CA MET A 57 -6.95 -7.84 -8.42
C MET A 57 -5.49 -7.71 -8.84
N LEU A 58 -4.68 -7.01 -8.04
CA LEU A 58 -3.33 -6.58 -8.36
C LEU A 58 -2.26 -7.56 -7.86
N GLY A 59 -2.60 -8.45 -6.93
CA GLY A 59 -1.63 -9.34 -6.27
C GLY A 59 -0.92 -8.69 -5.08
N TYR A 60 -1.35 -7.48 -4.69
CA TYR A 60 -0.74 -6.71 -3.61
C TYR A 60 -1.84 -6.09 -2.76
N ASP A 61 -1.68 -6.17 -1.44
CA ASP A 61 -2.55 -5.46 -0.51
C ASP A 61 -2.42 -3.93 -0.68
N LEU A 62 -3.35 -3.19 -0.08
CA LEU A 62 -3.43 -1.73 -0.26
C LEU A 62 -2.16 -1.03 0.23
N ASN A 63 -1.54 -1.47 1.33
CA ASN A 63 -0.31 -0.87 1.83
C ASN A 63 0.87 -1.12 0.87
N CYS A 64 0.99 -2.32 0.32
CA CYS A 64 2.01 -2.65 -0.68
C CYS A 64 1.86 -1.77 -1.94
N VAL A 65 0.61 -1.56 -2.38
CA VAL A 65 0.28 -0.70 -3.51
C VAL A 65 0.65 0.77 -3.23
N THR A 66 0.41 1.27 -2.02
CA THR A 66 0.63 2.69 -1.68
C THR A 66 2.06 2.99 -1.22
N ASP A 67 2.59 2.25 -0.26
CA ASP A 67 3.88 2.57 0.38
C ASP A 67 5.08 2.21 -0.50
N PHE A 68 4.88 1.29 -1.45
CA PHE A 68 5.90 0.88 -2.40
C PHE A 68 5.54 1.28 -3.82
N LEU A 69 4.58 0.61 -4.45
CA LEU A 69 4.39 0.73 -5.90
C LEU A 69 4.08 2.18 -6.32
N TRP A 70 3.15 2.85 -5.65
CA TRP A 70 2.80 4.25 -5.94
C TRP A 70 4.01 5.19 -5.80
N LYS A 71 4.67 5.15 -4.63
CA LYS A 71 5.80 6.02 -4.31
C LYS A 71 6.97 5.86 -5.28
N TYR A 72 7.23 4.63 -5.70
CA TYR A 72 8.37 4.30 -6.56
C TYR A 72 8.05 4.48 -8.04
N THR A 73 6.83 4.21 -8.49
CA THR A 73 6.44 4.35 -9.91
C THR A 73 6.64 5.78 -10.40
N LEU A 74 6.39 6.76 -9.54
CA LEU A 74 6.48 8.18 -9.89
C LEU A 74 7.90 8.76 -9.69
N SER A 75 8.90 7.93 -9.36
CA SER A 75 10.27 8.36 -9.16
C SER A 75 11.11 8.28 -10.43
N ASN A 76 11.86 9.34 -10.72
CA ASN A 76 12.78 9.41 -11.87
C ASN A 76 13.99 8.47 -11.77
N GLN A 77 14.19 7.80 -10.62
CA GLN A 77 15.36 6.94 -10.36
C GLN A 77 15.11 5.47 -10.72
N ILE A 78 13.94 5.13 -11.25
CA ILE A 78 13.53 3.74 -11.46
C ILE A 78 13.84 3.27 -12.88
N GLU A 79 14.45 2.09 -12.95
CA GLU A 79 14.64 1.33 -14.18
C GLU A 79 13.44 0.42 -14.45
N TRP A 80 13.09 0.25 -15.73
CA TRP A 80 12.02 -0.61 -16.19
C TRP A 80 12.58 -1.70 -17.11
N ASN A 81 13.22 -2.70 -16.52
CA ASN A 81 13.91 -3.75 -17.27
C ASN A 81 13.38 -5.14 -16.94
N ALA A 82 12.42 -5.61 -17.74
CA ALA A 82 11.80 -6.92 -17.54
C ALA A 82 12.70 -8.11 -17.91
N ARG A 83 13.89 -7.87 -18.49
CA ARG A 83 14.81 -8.94 -18.91
C ARG A 83 15.81 -9.35 -17.84
N LYS A 84 16.01 -8.48 -16.84
CA LYS A 84 16.97 -8.67 -15.74
C LYS A 84 16.30 -8.37 -14.41
N VAL A 85 15.39 -9.25 -14.01
CA VAL A 85 14.60 -9.10 -12.80
C VAL A 85 15.14 -10.02 -11.73
N LEU A 86 15.47 -9.47 -10.56
CA LEU A 86 15.81 -10.28 -9.39
C LEU A 86 14.49 -10.78 -8.77
N SER A 87 14.10 -12.01 -9.10
CA SER A 87 12.84 -12.58 -8.63
C SER A 87 12.97 -13.05 -7.19
N CYS A 88 12.05 -12.60 -6.34
CA CYS A 88 11.93 -13.09 -4.97
C CYS A 88 11.35 -14.52 -4.89
N LYS A 89 10.65 -14.97 -5.95
CA LYS A 89 10.06 -16.32 -6.03
C LYS A 89 11.09 -17.37 -6.39
N GLU A 90 12.00 -17.00 -7.28
CA GLU A 90 12.96 -17.91 -7.90
C GLU A 90 14.39 -17.78 -7.33
N ASP A 91 14.63 -16.77 -6.47
CA ASP A 91 15.93 -16.45 -5.86
C ASP A 91 17.09 -16.35 -6.89
N LYS A 92 16.76 -15.84 -8.09
CA LYS A 92 17.69 -15.66 -9.22
C LYS A 92 17.22 -14.55 -10.17
N GLU A 93 18.11 -14.15 -11.07
CA GLU A 93 17.76 -13.27 -12.19
C GLU A 93 16.90 -14.03 -13.22
N VAL A 94 15.78 -13.42 -13.61
CA VAL A 94 14.83 -13.96 -14.59
C VAL A 94 14.50 -12.93 -15.69
N ASN A 95 14.09 -13.43 -16.85
CA ASN A 95 13.54 -12.65 -17.94
C ASN A 95 12.03 -12.85 -18.00
N LEU A 96 11.26 -11.84 -17.56
CA LEU A 96 9.80 -11.90 -17.49
C LEU A 96 9.10 -11.81 -18.86
N ILE A 97 9.86 -11.62 -19.93
CA ILE A 97 9.36 -11.49 -21.32
C ILE A 97 10.16 -12.40 -22.26
N GLU A 98 10.65 -13.54 -21.77
CA GLU A 98 11.40 -14.51 -22.58
C GLU A 98 10.55 -15.14 -23.69
N GLU A 99 9.24 -15.20 -23.50
CA GLU A 99 8.28 -15.78 -24.44
C GLU A 99 7.96 -14.86 -25.63
N PHE A 100 8.40 -13.61 -25.60
CA PHE A 100 8.11 -12.61 -26.63
C PHE A 100 9.33 -12.30 -27.48
N THR A 101 9.08 -11.86 -28.71
CA THR A 101 10.12 -11.21 -29.51
C THR A 101 10.60 -9.92 -28.84
N GLU A 102 11.76 -9.40 -29.27
CA GLU A 102 12.30 -8.18 -28.70
C GLU A 102 11.33 -6.99 -28.78
N GLU A 103 10.73 -6.80 -29.95
CA GLU A 103 9.79 -5.72 -30.23
C GLU A 103 8.49 -5.86 -29.41
N GLU A 104 7.90 -7.05 -29.37
CA GLU A 104 6.68 -7.32 -28.60
C GLU A 104 6.91 -7.15 -27.10
N GLY A 105 8.01 -7.70 -26.58
CA GLY A 105 8.38 -7.58 -25.17
C GLY A 105 8.58 -6.13 -24.76
N ASN A 106 9.31 -5.34 -25.56
CA ASN A 106 9.53 -3.92 -25.30
C ASN A 106 8.22 -3.11 -25.32
N LYS A 107 7.30 -3.46 -26.24
CA LYS A 107 5.96 -2.84 -26.29
C LYS A 107 5.13 -3.17 -25.06
N ILE A 108 5.14 -4.42 -24.60
CA ILE A 108 4.41 -4.85 -23.40
C ILE A 108 4.93 -4.12 -22.16
N VAL A 109 6.25 -4.04 -21.99
CA VAL A 109 6.89 -3.33 -20.87
C VAL A 109 6.53 -1.84 -20.89
N THR A 110 6.59 -1.22 -22.07
CA THR A 110 6.25 0.20 -22.23
C THR A 110 4.79 0.48 -21.90
N ASN A 111 3.87 -0.36 -22.38
CA ASN A 111 2.45 -0.21 -22.08
C ASN A 111 2.18 -0.40 -20.59
N PHE A 112 2.75 -1.44 -19.98
CA PHE A 112 2.63 -1.70 -18.54
C PHE A 112 3.09 -0.49 -17.72
N LYS A 113 4.28 0.04 -18.01
CA LYS A 113 4.83 1.23 -17.37
C LYS A 113 3.84 2.40 -17.48
N ASN A 114 3.44 2.75 -18.69
CA ASN A 114 2.60 3.93 -18.94
C ASN A 114 1.23 3.81 -18.27
N GLU A 115 0.63 2.61 -18.28
CA GLU A 115 -0.65 2.37 -17.64
C GLU A 115 -0.54 2.37 -16.11
N MET A 116 0.53 1.81 -15.56
CA MET A 116 0.82 1.84 -14.11
C MET A 116 1.07 3.27 -13.63
N GLU A 117 1.84 4.07 -14.38
CA GLU A 117 2.03 5.50 -14.12
C GLU A 117 0.70 6.25 -14.16
N ALA A 118 -0.12 6.06 -15.20
CA ALA A 118 -1.43 6.70 -15.32
C ALA A 118 -2.38 6.30 -14.18
N PHE A 119 -2.40 5.02 -13.82
CA PHE A 119 -3.15 4.47 -12.69
C PHE A 119 -2.79 5.18 -11.38
N PHE A 120 -1.49 5.25 -11.09
CA PHE A 120 -0.98 5.84 -9.86
C PHE A 120 -1.15 7.36 -9.81
N ILE A 121 -0.93 8.06 -10.93
CA ILE A 121 -1.21 9.51 -11.03
C ILE A 121 -2.69 9.79 -10.73
N THR A 122 -3.60 8.96 -11.26
CA THR A 122 -5.04 9.12 -11.06
C THR A 122 -5.42 8.93 -9.59
N LEU A 123 -4.78 8.01 -8.89
CA LEU A 123 -5.07 7.69 -7.48
C LEU A 123 -4.26 8.49 -6.46
N THR A 124 -3.26 9.27 -6.90
CA THR A 124 -2.47 10.13 -6.01
C THR A 124 -3.33 10.93 -5.03
N PRO A 125 -4.40 11.65 -5.44
CA PRO A 125 -5.21 12.41 -4.48
C PRO A 125 -5.92 11.51 -3.45
N LEU A 126 -6.34 10.31 -3.85
CA LEU A 126 -6.96 9.35 -2.95
C LEU A 126 -5.94 8.82 -1.94
N PHE A 127 -4.76 8.39 -2.41
CA PHE A 127 -3.72 7.85 -1.53
C PHE A 127 -3.14 8.92 -0.59
N GLU A 128 -3.00 10.15 -1.06
CA GLU A 128 -2.59 11.26 -0.20
C GLU A 128 -3.60 11.48 0.94
N ASN A 129 -4.90 11.52 0.62
CA ASN A 129 -5.94 11.69 1.63
C ASN A 129 -6.04 10.52 2.63
N LEU A 130 -5.82 9.29 2.18
CA LEU A 130 -5.92 8.10 3.02
C LEU A 130 -4.68 7.86 3.88
N PHE A 131 -3.48 8.05 3.32
CA PHE A 131 -2.23 7.54 3.91
C PHE A 131 -1.19 8.62 4.16
N MET A 132 -1.20 9.71 3.38
CA MET A 132 -0.32 10.85 3.62
C MET A 132 -1.09 11.97 4.32
N GLY A 133 -1.57 11.68 5.54
CA GLY A 133 -2.05 12.72 6.44
C GLY A 133 -0.99 13.82 6.60
N GLU A 134 -1.41 15.05 6.86
CA GLU A 134 -0.46 16.15 7.02
C GLU A 134 0.63 15.76 8.01
N SER A 135 1.91 15.88 7.61
CA SER A 135 3.07 15.67 8.52
C SER A 135 3.06 16.62 9.74
N SER A 136 2.10 17.55 9.78
CA SER A 136 1.78 18.48 10.85
C SER A 136 0.95 17.85 11.98
N ALA A 137 0.38 16.65 11.78
CA ALA A 137 -0.50 16.00 12.76
C ALA A 137 0.22 16.02 14.13
N PRO A 138 -0.32 16.75 15.12
CA PRO A 138 0.45 17.06 16.30
C PRO A 138 0.72 15.78 17.06
N ARG A 139 2.01 15.52 17.24
CA ARG A 139 2.50 14.33 17.93
C ARG A 139 1.85 14.19 19.30
N ILE A 140 1.80 12.95 19.79
CA ILE A 140 1.42 12.68 21.18
C ILE A 140 2.42 13.42 22.09
N ASP A 141 1.89 14.30 22.94
CA ASP A 141 2.63 14.94 24.03
C ASP A 141 2.69 14.03 25.26
N ARG A 142 1.55 13.42 25.61
CA ARG A 142 1.43 12.58 26.80
C ARG A 142 0.36 11.51 26.66
N ILE A 143 0.60 10.37 27.29
CA ILE A 143 -0.41 9.33 27.53
C ILE A 143 -0.72 9.34 29.04
N ALA A 144 -2.00 9.41 29.39
CA ALA A 144 -2.46 9.41 30.78
C ALA A 144 -3.55 8.36 30.98
N GLN A 145 -3.59 7.74 32.16
CA GLN A 145 -4.70 6.87 32.53
C GLN A 145 -5.79 7.71 33.19
N LYS A 146 -7.04 7.58 32.72
CA LYS A 146 -8.20 8.17 33.42
C LYS A 146 -8.70 7.20 34.49
N GLN A 147 -9.08 7.77 35.63
CA GLN A 147 -9.73 7.03 36.69
C GLN A 147 -11.07 6.50 36.17
N THR A 148 -11.21 5.19 36.18
CA THR A 148 -12.32 4.44 35.62
C THR A 148 -12.88 3.54 36.72
N TYR A 149 -14.21 3.43 36.78
CA TYR A 149 -14.90 2.54 37.71
C TYR A 149 -15.22 1.23 36.99
N GLY A 150 -14.84 0.09 37.57
CA GLY A 150 -14.97 -1.23 36.95
C GLY A 150 -13.65 -1.78 36.41
N GLU A 151 -13.74 -2.81 35.56
CA GLU A 151 -12.57 -3.49 34.99
C GLU A 151 -11.97 -2.76 33.79
N ASP A 152 -12.77 -1.94 33.11
CA ASP A 152 -12.36 -1.15 31.95
C ASP A 152 -11.28 -0.13 32.32
N LYS A 153 -10.33 0.06 31.39
CA LYS A 153 -9.27 1.04 31.51
C LYS A 153 -9.44 2.07 30.39
N THR A 154 -9.53 3.35 30.76
CA THR A 154 -9.48 4.44 29.79
C THR A 154 -8.08 5.05 29.75
N ILE A 155 -7.49 5.04 28.57
CA ILE A 155 -6.23 5.68 28.22
C ILE A 155 -6.57 6.97 27.47
N ARG A 156 -6.00 8.08 27.90
CA ARG A 156 -6.07 9.38 27.23
C ARG A 156 -4.77 9.65 26.50
N PHE A 157 -4.86 9.94 25.22
CA PHE A 157 -3.79 10.50 24.41
C PHE A 157 -3.97 12.01 24.36
N ILE A 158 -2.95 12.75 24.76
CA ILE A 158 -2.89 14.21 24.71
C ILE A 158 -1.92 14.56 23.60
N ARG A 159 -2.39 15.31 22.60
CA ARG A 159 -1.60 15.80 21.48
C ARG A 159 -0.91 17.12 21.85
N LYS A 160 0.17 17.47 21.12
CA LYS A 160 0.92 18.72 21.34
C LYS A 160 0.13 20.01 21.07
N ASP A 161 -0.96 19.94 20.33
CA ASP A 161 -1.90 21.04 20.12
C ASP A 161 -2.94 21.17 21.26
N GLY A 162 -2.89 20.28 22.25
CA GLY A 162 -3.82 20.27 23.37
C GLY A 162 -5.10 19.48 23.12
N GLU A 163 -5.33 18.94 21.92
CA GLU A 163 -6.45 18.05 21.66
C GLU A 163 -6.25 16.70 22.38
N THR A 164 -7.35 16.08 22.79
CA THR A 164 -7.32 14.81 23.52
C THR A 164 -8.19 13.75 22.86
N PHE A 165 -7.67 12.53 22.79
CA PHE A 165 -8.40 11.34 22.36
C PHE A 165 -8.45 10.34 23.52
N ASP A 166 -9.65 9.87 23.88
CA ASP A 166 -9.85 8.89 24.95
C ASP A 166 -10.20 7.53 24.34
N PHE A 167 -9.44 6.51 24.71
CA PHE A 167 -9.66 5.11 24.33
C PHE A 167 -9.99 4.28 25.56
N THR A 168 -11.13 3.60 25.56
CA THR A 168 -11.52 2.70 26.66
C THR A 168 -11.47 1.27 26.17
N ALA A 169 -10.80 0.42 26.94
CA ALA A 169 -10.57 -0.97 26.61
C ALA A 169 -10.70 -1.85 27.85
N THR A 170 -11.14 -3.08 27.62
CA THR A 170 -11.04 -4.13 28.64
C THR A 170 -9.59 -4.57 28.81
N PRO A 171 -9.23 -5.25 29.92
CA PRO A 171 -7.89 -5.84 30.06
C PRO A 171 -7.49 -6.79 28.91
N ASN A 172 -8.47 -7.41 28.24
CA ASN A 172 -8.22 -8.30 27.10
C ASN A 172 -7.87 -7.51 25.83
N ASP A 173 -8.54 -6.38 25.59
CA ASP A 173 -8.26 -5.52 24.44
C ASP A 173 -6.87 -4.91 24.55
N ILE A 174 -6.46 -4.49 25.77
CA ILE A 174 -5.10 -4.01 26.03
C ILE A 174 -4.06 -5.08 25.70
N LYS A 175 -4.28 -6.34 26.06
CA LYS A 175 -3.36 -7.44 25.71
C LYS A 175 -3.21 -7.61 24.20
N LYS A 176 -4.32 -7.57 23.45
CA LYS A 176 -4.29 -7.67 21.98
C LYS A 176 -3.53 -6.50 21.35
N ILE A 177 -3.72 -5.29 21.87
CA ILE A 177 -3.01 -4.10 21.40
C ILE A 177 -1.50 -4.21 21.67
N MET A 178 -1.13 -4.66 22.87
CA MET A 178 0.28 -4.89 23.23
C MET A 178 0.92 -5.95 22.33
N ASP A 179 0.18 -7.02 22.02
CA ASP A 179 0.64 -8.08 21.13
C ASP A 179 0.94 -7.51 19.73
N VAL A 180 0.01 -6.76 19.14
CA VAL A 180 0.22 -6.09 17.84
C VAL A 180 1.45 -5.18 17.88
N PHE A 181 1.59 -4.35 18.92
CA PHE A 181 2.74 -3.43 19.01
C PHE A 181 4.08 -4.15 19.22
N SER A 182 4.10 -5.29 19.90
CA SER A 182 5.33 -6.09 20.07
C SER A 182 5.83 -6.74 18.78
N HIS A 183 4.99 -6.80 17.74
CA HIS A 183 5.35 -7.29 16.40
C HIS A 183 5.60 -6.15 15.39
N MET A 184 5.61 -4.89 15.84
CA MET A 184 5.93 -3.71 15.02
C MET A 184 7.40 -3.25 15.15
N GLU A 185 8.22 -3.95 15.96
CA GLU A 185 9.68 -3.74 16.05
C GLU A 185 10.46 -4.61 15.07
#